data_AF-A0A937UA18-F1
#
_entry.id   AF-A0A937UA18-F1
#
_cell.length_a   1.000
_cell.length_b   1.000
_cell.length_c   1.000
_cell.angle_alpha   90.00
_cell.angle_beta   90.00
_cell.angle_gamma   90.00
#
_symmetry.space_group_name_H-M   'P 1'
#
loop_
_entity.id
_entity.type
_entity.pdbx_description
1 polymer ?
#
loop_
_entity_poly.entity_id
_entity_poly.type
_entity_poly.pdbx_seq_one_letter_code
_entity_poly.pdbx_strand_id
1 'polypeptide(L)'
;MQKLIPILIRSIPVFLLSCCFLSSHSVTYGQSLGTITVEAGDYTRIDTPVSLDLSGMPLGFPADRLHLVEIKGSRRVVTRVQLEAGSPPRLWWILSGRTEAGSTRIYDLKSGSRGVDIMYGDAAELQVVKNDSFLQIQQEDGKILRYNHAVVPAPAGQSALYNRSGFIHPLWSPTGSVLTNIHPKDHYHHLGIWMPWTHTEFEGKPVDFWNLGQGQGTVRFKKFVSMTGGSVYGGFQAEQEHVALKTDEGAKVVLNEVWDVRVYNIGGPGSGYWLWDFVSTQRCVAESPLKLLEYRYGGFGFRATADWKGETAAYLTSTGKTRKDGHATRARWCDTSGVSDGKWKGVTFFSHPGNFRHPEAMRIWPEFEKEVFFNWAPVQTGDFEMKPGADHVFRYRQYVHEGKVDVERTEQVWNDYAHPPEITLDAAPPKSVVVLFDGRHNDKEKDFSHWTAGDNKKIGWDSVDGVMKIAPRTGSIWTKRNFTDFKMHLEFKIPQMPPNVKGQGRGNSGVYIQRRYELQILDSYGLQLQKNDCASMYKTKAPDKNVCKMPQQWQSYDIIFGAAKFDGNKKTKNARITVWHNGILVHDDFEIPNKTGAGQEEGPEPGPILLQDHGNEVSFRNIWIVPL
;
A
#
# COMPACT_ATOMS: atom_id res chain seq x y z
N MET A 1 94.71 3.33 -0.23
CA MET A 1 93.88 4.06 -1.22
C MET A 1 92.46 4.05 -0.67
N GLN A 2 91.83 5.20 -0.35
CA GLN A 2 90.74 5.82 -1.14
C GLN A 2 89.63 4.83 -1.55
N LYS A 3 88.30 4.99 -1.35
CA LYS A 3 87.35 5.94 -0.72
C LYS A 3 86.03 5.12 -0.51
N LEU A 4 85.00 5.41 0.30
CA LEU A 4 84.67 6.43 1.31
C LEU A 4 83.61 5.84 2.28
N ILE A 5 83.14 6.57 3.30
CA ILE A 5 82.07 6.15 4.26
C ILE A 5 80.73 6.81 3.89
N PRO A 6 79.58 6.15 4.16
CA PRO A 6 78.52 6.87 4.86
C PRO A 6 77.83 6.08 6.00
N ILE A 7 77.90 6.68 7.20
CA ILE A 7 76.77 6.97 8.10
C ILE A 7 75.78 5.82 8.41
N LEU A 8 75.88 5.27 9.62
CA LEU A 8 74.80 4.55 10.29
C LEU A 8 74.47 5.25 11.63
N ILE A 9 73.43 6.10 11.64
CA ILE A 9 72.96 6.77 12.87
C ILE A 9 71.88 5.90 13.52
N ARG A 10 72.09 5.55 14.79
CA ARG A 10 71.05 4.99 15.66
C ARG A 10 70.08 6.10 16.06
N SER A 11 68.82 5.97 15.69
CA SER A 11 67.71 6.80 16.19
C SER A 11 66.78 5.93 17.06
N ILE A 12 66.47 6.43 18.26
CA ILE A 12 65.67 5.73 19.27
C ILE A 12 64.20 5.71 18.83
N PRO A 13 63.48 4.58 18.91
CA PRO A 13 62.04 4.56 18.69
C PRO A 13 61.33 5.21 19.90
N VAL A 14 60.78 6.40 19.68
CA VAL A 14 59.92 7.09 20.65
C VAL A 14 58.59 6.35 20.72
N PHE A 15 58.27 5.78 21.88
CA PHE A 15 56.94 5.26 22.18
C PHE A 15 55.96 6.42 22.39
N LEU A 16 55.28 6.82 21.31
CA LEU A 16 54.10 7.68 21.39
C LEU A 16 52.92 6.84 21.88
N LEU A 17 52.57 6.96 23.16
CA LEU A 17 51.25 6.53 23.66
C LEU A 17 50.18 7.40 22.99
N SER A 18 49.63 6.92 21.89
CA SER A 18 48.39 7.46 21.35
C SER A 18 47.24 7.05 22.27
N CYS A 19 46.93 7.89 23.26
CA CYS A 19 45.71 7.79 24.04
C CYS A 19 44.50 8.05 23.12
N CYS A 20 44.03 6.99 22.45
CA CYS A 20 42.75 6.98 21.79
C CYS A 20 41.66 7.16 22.84
N PHE A 21 41.25 8.41 23.08
CA PHE A 21 39.99 8.72 23.73
C PHE A 21 38.85 8.15 22.87
N LEU A 22 38.48 6.90 23.14
CA LEU A 22 37.21 6.33 22.72
C LEU A 22 36.11 7.14 23.40
N SER A 23 35.72 8.26 22.78
CA SER A 23 34.50 8.97 23.11
C SER A 23 33.34 8.01 22.90
N SER A 24 32.88 7.39 23.98
CA SER A 24 31.68 6.58 24.02
C SER A 24 30.51 7.47 23.61
N HIS A 25 30.14 7.42 22.34
CA HIS A 25 28.93 8.08 21.85
C HIS A 25 27.75 7.35 22.47
N SER A 26 27.28 7.85 23.62
CA SER A 26 26.09 7.37 24.28
C SER A 26 24.92 7.59 23.33
N VAL A 27 24.44 6.51 22.71
CA VAL A 27 23.34 6.56 21.75
C VAL A 27 22.07 6.94 22.50
N THR A 28 21.72 8.23 22.47
CA THR A 28 20.46 8.73 23.00
C THR A 28 19.34 8.37 22.04
N TYR A 29 18.86 7.13 22.16
CA TYR A 29 17.58 6.74 21.58
C TYR A 29 16.48 7.69 22.07
N GLY A 30 15.49 7.98 21.23
CA GLY A 30 14.37 8.85 21.62
C GLY A 30 13.49 8.25 22.71
N GLN A 31 12.50 9.04 23.13
CA GLN A 31 11.55 8.63 24.16
C GLN A 31 10.81 7.36 23.72
N SER A 32 10.63 6.41 24.64
CA SER A 32 9.76 5.25 24.39
C SER A 32 8.32 5.70 24.22
N LEU A 33 7.67 5.18 23.18
CA LEU A 33 6.29 5.39 22.80
C LEU A 33 5.42 4.16 23.12
N GLY A 34 6.05 3.06 23.54
CA GLY A 34 5.37 1.81 23.92
C GLY A 34 6.21 0.57 23.65
N THR A 35 5.74 -0.57 24.15
CA THR A 35 6.36 -1.88 23.94
C THR A 35 5.57 -2.67 22.90
N ILE A 36 6.22 -3.08 21.82
CA ILE A 36 5.67 -4.00 20.82
C ILE A 36 6.06 -5.43 21.19
N THR A 37 5.08 -6.32 21.24
CA THR A 37 5.26 -7.76 21.43
C THR A 37 4.84 -8.47 20.15
N VAL A 38 5.75 -9.28 19.59
CA VAL A 38 5.49 -10.12 18.40
C VAL A 38 5.49 -11.58 18.84
N GLU A 39 4.35 -12.25 18.69
CA GLU A 39 4.18 -13.67 19.02
C GLU A 39 4.22 -14.50 17.74
N ALA A 40 5.12 -15.48 17.69
CA ALA A 40 5.33 -16.27 16.47
C ALA A 40 4.11 -17.14 16.10
N GLY A 41 3.25 -17.48 17.06
CA GLY A 41 2.18 -18.46 16.88
C GLY A 41 2.73 -19.86 16.56
N ASP A 42 1.93 -20.70 15.89
CA ASP A 42 2.23 -22.11 15.66
C ASP A 42 3.40 -22.39 14.68
N TYR A 43 3.93 -21.37 14.02
CA TYR A 43 4.90 -21.53 12.93
C TYR A 43 6.22 -20.80 13.21
N THR A 44 7.32 -21.43 12.78
CA THR A 44 8.64 -20.78 12.77
C THR A 44 8.66 -19.66 11.73
N ARG A 45 9.22 -18.51 12.11
CA ARG A 45 9.34 -17.31 11.29
C ARG A 45 10.80 -17.13 10.85
N ILE A 46 11.05 -16.83 9.58
CA ILE A 46 12.40 -16.66 9.01
C ILE A 46 12.38 -15.48 8.03
N ASP A 47 12.94 -14.35 8.49
CA ASP A 47 12.98 -13.07 7.75
C ASP A 47 11.60 -12.56 7.32
N THR A 48 10.61 -12.79 8.18
CA THR A 48 9.19 -12.54 7.91
C THR A 48 8.87 -11.05 7.90
N PRO A 49 8.30 -10.50 6.81
CA PRO A 49 7.77 -9.14 6.81
C PRO A 49 6.55 -9.03 7.73
N VAL A 50 6.52 -8.00 8.58
CA VAL A 50 5.48 -7.78 9.57
C VAL A 50 5.05 -6.32 9.61
N SER A 51 3.81 -6.08 10.04
CA SER A 51 3.27 -4.73 10.20
C SER A 51 2.41 -4.59 11.45
N LEU A 52 2.51 -3.44 12.11
CA LEU A 52 1.59 -3.02 13.17
C LEU A 52 0.62 -1.97 12.64
N ASP A 53 -0.67 -2.16 12.88
CA ASP A 53 -1.71 -1.15 12.66
C ASP A 53 -1.64 -0.07 13.73
N LEU A 54 -1.51 1.20 13.34
CA LEU A 54 -1.42 2.34 14.26
C LEU A 54 -2.77 3.06 14.46
N SER A 55 -3.87 2.53 13.92
CA SER A 55 -5.21 3.13 14.05
C SER A 55 -5.61 3.31 15.52
N GLY A 56 -6.10 4.51 15.87
CA GLY A 56 -6.47 4.86 17.25
C GLY A 56 -5.28 5.23 18.14
N MET A 57 -4.08 5.44 17.58
CA MET A 57 -2.90 5.93 18.29
C MET A 57 -2.43 7.27 17.72
N PRO A 58 -1.89 8.20 18.53
CA PRO A 58 -1.33 9.46 18.06
C PRO A 58 0.07 9.28 17.46
N LEU A 59 0.19 8.35 16.52
CA LEU A 59 1.40 7.91 15.85
C LEU A 59 1.07 7.60 14.39
N GLY A 60 2.08 7.63 13.53
CA GLY A 60 1.93 7.33 12.11
C GLY A 60 1.52 8.54 11.28
N PHE A 61 1.69 9.74 11.83
CA PHE A 61 1.62 10.99 11.08
C PHE A 61 2.73 10.98 10.02
N PRO A 62 2.52 11.48 8.78
CA PRO A 62 3.52 11.40 7.69
C PRO A 62 4.88 12.03 7.98
N ALA A 63 4.96 12.93 8.95
CA ALA A 63 6.20 13.58 9.40
C ALA A 63 6.82 12.94 10.66
N ASP A 64 6.23 11.88 11.21
CA ASP A 64 6.78 11.15 12.35
C ASP A 64 8.05 10.42 11.94
N ARG A 65 9.07 10.50 12.80
CA ARG A 65 10.22 9.61 12.76
C ARG A 65 10.04 8.60 13.87
N LEU A 66 10.02 7.33 13.51
CA LEU A 66 9.88 6.20 14.43
C LEU A 66 11.12 5.32 14.32
N HIS A 67 11.55 4.77 15.45
CA HIS A 67 12.59 3.75 15.50
C HIS A 67 12.10 2.57 16.32
N LEU A 68 12.59 1.38 15.99
CA LEU A 68 12.26 0.16 16.70
C LEU A 68 13.55 -0.45 17.22
N VAL A 69 13.57 -0.82 18.50
CA VAL A 69 14.75 -1.41 19.14
C VAL A 69 14.36 -2.76 19.75
N GLU A 70 14.85 -3.85 19.17
CA GLU A 70 14.63 -5.18 19.71
C GLU A 70 15.38 -5.38 21.04
N ILE A 71 14.68 -5.97 22.01
CA ILE A 71 15.19 -6.30 23.34
C ILE A 71 15.59 -7.77 23.36
N LYS A 72 16.90 -8.06 23.32
CA LYS A 72 17.46 -9.42 23.48
C LYS A 72 18.21 -9.52 24.80
N GLY A 73 17.45 -9.68 25.89
CA GLY A 73 17.98 -9.62 27.26
C GLY A 73 18.59 -8.25 27.55
N SER A 74 19.90 -8.21 27.85
CA SER A 74 20.65 -6.94 27.99
C SER A 74 21.00 -6.27 26.65
N ARG A 75 21.01 -7.01 25.54
CA ARG A 75 21.34 -6.46 24.22
C ARG A 75 20.16 -5.64 23.67
N ARG A 76 20.49 -4.57 22.95
CA ARG A 76 19.57 -3.78 22.14
C ARG A 76 20.00 -3.87 20.68
N VAL A 77 19.08 -4.15 19.78
CA VAL A 77 19.34 -4.24 18.33
C VAL A 77 18.42 -3.25 17.63
N VAL A 78 18.99 -2.31 16.90
CA VAL A 78 18.19 -1.35 16.12
C VAL A 78 17.60 -2.08 14.92
N THR A 79 16.29 -1.98 14.76
CA THR A 79 15.52 -2.62 13.70
C THR A 79 15.04 -1.55 12.73
N ARG A 80 15.24 -1.78 11.43
CA ARG A 80 14.72 -0.88 10.38
C ARG A 80 13.20 -0.91 10.38
N VAL A 81 12.62 0.28 10.25
CA VAL A 81 11.17 0.46 10.11
C VAL A 81 10.85 1.33 8.92
N GLN A 82 9.64 1.18 8.40
CA GLN A 82 9.08 2.02 7.35
C GLN A 82 7.63 2.33 7.69
N LEU A 83 7.28 3.62 7.70
CA LEU A 83 5.92 4.07 7.98
C LEU A 83 5.12 4.12 6.68
N GLU A 84 4.05 3.35 6.61
CA GLU A 84 2.99 3.47 5.63
C GLU A 84 1.92 4.42 6.19
N ALA A 85 2.03 5.70 5.90
CA ALA A 85 1.03 6.69 6.32
C ALA A 85 -0.24 6.58 5.47
N GLY A 86 -1.39 6.98 6.03
CA GLY A 86 -2.68 6.95 5.37
C GLY A 86 -3.76 6.33 6.24
N SER A 87 -4.62 5.51 5.63
CA SER A 87 -5.73 4.82 6.31
C SER A 87 -5.77 3.34 5.91
N PRO A 88 -5.62 2.41 6.88
CA PRO A 88 -5.05 2.63 8.21
C PRO A 88 -3.53 2.95 8.12
N PRO A 89 -2.96 3.76 9.04
CA PRO A 89 -1.52 3.93 9.13
C PRO A 89 -0.85 2.65 9.65
N ARG A 90 0.30 2.24 9.07
CA ARG A 90 1.02 1.02 9.47
C ARG A 90 2.52 1.23 9.65
N LEU A 91 3.09 0.64 10.69
CA LEU A 91 4.54 0.52 10.87
C LEU A 91 5.01 -0.84 10.36
N TRP A 92 5.90 -0.87 9.37
CA TRP A 92 6.47 -2.09 8.80
C TRP A 92 7.89 -2.35 9.26
N TRP A 93 8.25 -3.61 9.49
CA TRP A 93 9.63 -4.07 9.67
C TRP A 93 9.78 -5.54 9.23
N ILE A 94 11.01 -6.04 9.29
CA ILE A 94 11.31 -7.45 9.06
C ILE A 94 11.64 -8.12 10.40
N LEU A 95 10.98 -9.24 10.69
CA LEU A 95 11.27 -10.16 11.78
C LEU A 95 12.56 -10.95 11.46
N SER A 96 13.68 -10.25 11.34
CA SER A 96 14.92 -10.76 10.74
C SER A 96 15.51 -11.92 11.54
N GLY A 97 16.07 -12.91 10.84
CA GLY A 97 16.54 -14.18 11.38
C GLY A 97 15.41 -15.14 11.76
N ARG A 98 15.79 -16.26 12.39
CA ARG A 98 14.86 -17.30 12.84
C ARG A 98 14.19 -16.92 14.17
N THR A 99 12.89 -17.12 14.25
CA THR A 99 12.06 -17.02 15.46
C THR A 99 11.24 -18.31 15.57
N GLU A 100 11.43 -19.08 16.64
CA GLU A 100 10.78 -20.40 16.78
C GLU A 100 9.26 -20.27 16.98
N ALA A 101 8.51 -21.30 16.59
CA ALA A 101 7.10 -21.42 16.93
C ALA A 101 6.87 -21.31 18.46
N GLY A 102 5.78 -20.68 18.86
CA GLY A 102 5.44 -20.42 20.27
C GLY A 102 6.35 -19.43 21.00
N SER A 103 7.35 -18.83 20.33
CA SER A 103 8.25 -17.84 20.95
C SER A 103 7.83 -16.39 20.68
N THR A 104 8.35 -15.48 21.49
CA THR A 104 8.01 -14.05 21.48
C THR A 104 9.25 -13.19 21.25
N ARG A 105 9.11 -12.11 20.47
CA ARG A 105 10.14 -11.05 20.33
C ARG A 105 9.57 -9.72 20.80
N ILE A 106 10.35 -9.01 21.61
CA ILE A 106 9.93 -7.77 22.28
C ILE A 106 10.75 -6.60 21.71
N TYR A 107 10.07 -5.49 21.42
CA TYR A 107 10.67 -4.29 20.88
C TYR A 107 10.19 -3.03 21.63
N ASP A 108 11.08 -2.07 21.78
CA ASP A 108 10.79 -0.72 22.28
C ASP A 108 10.58 0.20 21.07
N LEU A 109 9.34 0.68 20.89
CA LEU A 109 8.98 1.66 19.86
C LEU A 109 9.36 3.05 20.37
N LYS A 110 10.08 3.83 19.57
CA LYS A 110 10.66 5.11 20.00
C LYS A 110 10.41 6.25 19.02
N SER A 111 10.33 7.46 19.55
CA SER A 111 10.39 8.67 18.74
C SER A 111 11.79 8.86 18.15
N GLY A 112 11.84 9.47 16.96
CA GLY A 112 13.08 9.62 16.22
C GLY A 112 13.93 10.81 16.61
N SER A 113 15.25 10.65 16.49
CA SER A 113 16.22 11.74 16.61
C SER A 113 17.23 11.66 15.45
N ARG A 114 17.72 12.81 14.96
CA ARG A 114 18.60 12.89 13.77
C ARG A 114 19.87 12.02 13.86
N GLY A 115 20.28 11.61 15.06
CA GLY A 115 21.47 10.77 15.26
C GLY A 115 21.27 9.27 15.01
N VAL A 116 20.02 8.76 15.05
CA VAL A 116 19.74 7.33 14.86
C VAL A 116 19.60 6.98 13.38
N ASP A 117 19.16 7.92 12.53
CA ASP A 117 19.14 7.75 11.07
C ASP A 117 20.53 7.38 10.51
N ILE A 118 21.61 7.84 11.16
CA ILE A 118 23.01 7.57 10.82
C ILE A 118 23.42 6.11 11.18
N MET A 119 22.72 5.44 12.10
CA MET A 119 23.10 4.11 12.59
C MET A 119 22.69 2.95 11.67
N TYR A 120 21.86 3.19 10.65
CA TYR A 120 21.42 2.13 9.75
C TYR A 120 22.48 1.72 8.71
N GLY A 121 23.53 2.51 8.51
CA GLY A 121 24.63 2.25 7.57
C GLY A 121 24.23 2.28 6.09
N ASP A 122 25.22 2.15 5.19
CA ASP A 122 25.06 2.24 3.73
C ASP A 122 24.33 1.04 3.07
N ALA A 123 23.54 0.27 3.81
CA ALA A 123 22.93 -0.93 3.25
C ALA A 123 21.80 -0.60 2.26
N ALA A 124 21.74 -1.38 1.18
CA ALA A 124 20.74 -1.28 0.13
C ALA A 124 19.30 -0.99 0.61
N GLU A 125 18.74 0.12 0.14
CA GLU A 125 17.31 0.35 0.12
C GLU A 125 16.70 -0.15 -1.20
N LEU A 126 15.40 -0.48 -1.16
CA LEU A 126 14.64 -0.75 -2.37
C LEU A 126 14.26 0.57 -3.05
N GLN A 127 14.76 0.75 -4.27
CA GLN A 127 14.55 1.93 -5.09
C GLN A 127 13.39 1.71 -6.07
N VAL A 128 12.58 2.74 -6.27
CA VAL A 128 11.52 2.77 -7.30
C VAL A 128 11.87 3.79 -8.36
N VAL A 129 12.32 3.29 -9.52
CA VAL A 129 12.77 4.12 -10.66
C VAL A 129 11.68 4.16 -11.71
N LYS A 130 11.13 5.35 -11.98
CA LYS A 130 10.10 5.58 -13.00
C LYS A 130 10.64 6.45 -14.14
N ASN A 131 10.31 6.09 -15.37
CA ASN A 131 10.39 6.98 -16.54
C ASN A 131 9.03 7.05 -17.26
N ASP A 132 9.00 7.47 -18.52
CA ASP A 132 7.77 7.62 -19.31
C ASP A 132 7.26 6.31 -19.91
N SER A 133 8.05 5.23 -19.85
CA SER A 133 7.66 3.90 -20.36
C SER A 133 7.28 2.92 -19.25
N PHE A 134 8.06 2.90 -18.16
CA PHE A 134 7.93 1.92 -17.09
C PHE A 134 8.22 2.48 -15.70
N LEU A 135 7.87 1.69 -14.68
CA LEU A 135 8.33 1.77 -13.31
C LEU A 135 9.08 0.47 -12.98
N GLN A 136 10.24 0.56 -12.35
CA GLN A 136 11.08 -0.57 -11.98
C GLN A 136 11.39 -0.53 -10.49
N ILE A 137 11.33 -1.69 -9.83
CA ILE A 137 11.82 -1.88 -8.46
C ILE A 137 13.18 -2.58 -8.53
N GLN A 138 14.15 -2.05 -7.81
CA GLN A 138 15.54 -2.53 -7.78
C GLN A 138 16.17 -2.38 -6.40
N GLN A 139 17.22 -3.15 -6.13
CA GLN A 139 18.06 -3.10 -4.94
C GLN A 139 19.51 -2.97 -5.43
N GLU A 140 20.17 -1.84 -5.17
CA GLU A 140 21.47 -1.49 -5.81
C GLU A 140 21.37 -1.65 -7.34
N ASP A 141 22.28 -2.41 -7.97
CA ASP A 141 22.24 -2.77 -9.40
C ASP A 141 21.29 -3.95 -9.72
N GLY A 142 20.78 -4.63 -8.69
CA GLY A 142 19.89 -5.79 -8.79
C GLY A 142 18.46 -5.39 -9.18
N LYS A 143 18.06 -5.72 -10.41
CA LYS A 143 16.68 -5.50 -10.89
C LYS A 143 15.77 -6.61 -10.37
N ILE A 144 14.56 -6.25 -9.93
CA ILE A 144 13.62 -7.21 -9.33
C ILE A 144 12.39 -7.38 -10.23
N LEU A 145 11.65 -6.30 -10.50
CA LEU A 145 10.51 -6.31 -11.41
C LEU A 145 10.31 -4.97 -12.11
N ARG A 146 9.68 -5.00 -13.29
CA ARG A 146 9.29 -3.82 -14.07
C ARG A 146 7.81 -3.86 -14.43
N TYR A 147 7.09 -2.81 -14.07
CA TYR A 147 5.72 -2.54 -14.48
C TYR A 147 5.69 -1.60 -15.70
N ASN A 148 5.13 -2.06 -16.81
CA ASN A 148 5.00 -1.28 -18.04
C ASN A 148 3.70 -0.49 -18.00
N HIS A 149 3.79 0.81 -17.68
CA HIS A 149 2.63 1.70 -17.57
C HIS A 149 2.29 2.38 -18.91
N ALA A 150 3.28 2.60 -19.77
CA ALA A 150 3.05 3.00 -21.15
C ALA A 150 2.64 1.81 -22.03
N VAL A 151 2.08 2.14 -23.20
CA VAL A 151 1.69 1.14 -24.19
C VAL A 151 2.94 0.55 -24.87
N VAL A 152 3.17 -0.74 -24.63
CA VAL A 152 4.08 -1.58 -25.41
C VAL A 152 3.35 -2.03 -26.68
N PRO A 153 3.93 -1.82 -27.88
CA PRO A 153 3.31 -2.22 -29.13
C PRO A 153 3.39 -3.73 -29.34
N ALA A 154 2.40 -4.26 -30.06
CA ALA A 154 2.41 -5.61 -30.58
C ALA A 154 3.64 -5.87 -31.48
N PRO A 155 4.08 -7.12 -31.66
CA PRO A 155 5.16 -7.45 -32.59
C PRO A 155 4.85 -6.97 -34.02
N ALA A 156 5.90 -6.59 -34.76
CA ALA A 156 5.76 -6.12 -36.13
C ALA A 156 4.99 -7.13 -37.00
N GLY A 157 4.01 -6.63 -37.78
CA GLY A 157 3.12 -7.45 -38.59
C GLY A 157 1.93 -8.08 -37.85
N GLN A 158 1.80 -7.88 -36.53
CA GLN A 158 0.63 -8.30 -35.76
C GLN A 158 -0.38 -7.17 -35.56
N SER A 159 -1.61 -7.53 -35.18
CA SER A 159 -2.68 -6.56 -34.94
C SER A 159 -2.36 -5.63 -33.76
N ALA A 160 -2.60 -4.33 -33.94
CA ALA A 160 -2.52 -3.32 -32.88
C ALA A 160 -3.51 -3.56 -31.72
N LEU A 161 -4.47 -4.49 -31.86
CA LEU A 161 -5.30 -4.97 -30.74
C LEU A 161 -4.47 -5.65 -29.63
N TYR A 162 -3.25 -6.10 -29.93
CA TYR A 162 -2.32 -6.64 -28.94
C TYR A 162 -1.39 -5.58 -28.31
N ASN A 163 -1.56 -4.29 -28.64
CA ASN A 163 -0.85 -3.19 -27.95
C ASN A 163 -1.36 -3.09 -26.49
N ARG A 164 -0.46 -3.09 -25.50
CA ARG A 164 -0.84 -3.25 -24.10
C ARG A 164 -0.01 -2.42 -23.13
N SER A 165 -0.62 -2.05 -22.01
CA SER A 165 0.03 -1.54 -20.81
C SER A 165 -0.55 -2.24 -19.59
N GLY A 166 -0.01 -2.01 -18.40
CA GLY A 166 -0.59 -2.50 -17.16
C GLY A 166 -0.15 -3.91 -16.76
N PHE A 167 1.07 -4.30 -17.07
CA PHE A 167 1.61 -5.64 -16.81
C PHE A 167 3.06 -5.61 -16.33
N ILE A 168 3.50 -6.67 -15.64
CA ILE A 168 4.88 -6.81 -15.17
C ILE A 168 5.70 -7.63 -16.17
N HIS A 169 6.70 -6.98 -16.77
CA HIS A 169 7.79 -7.61 -17.54
C HIS A 169 8.96 -6.62 -17.72
N PRO A 170 10.22 -7.03 -17.50
CA PRO A 170 10.62 -8.31 -16.92
C PRO A 170 10.21 -8.48 -15.45
N LEU A 171 10.08 -9.74 -15.05
CA LEU A 171 10.43 -10.19 -13.70
C LEU A 171 11.84 -10.78 -13.80
N TRP A 172 12.71 -10.48 -12.84
CA TRP A 172 14.08 -10.97 -12.82
C TRP A 172 14.32 -11.97 -11.68
N SER A 173 15.21 -12.93 -11.91
CA SER A 173 15.76 -13.77 -10.85
C SER A 173 16.77 -12.96 -10.01
N PRO A 174 17.12 -13.42 -8.79
CA PRO A 174 18.17 -12.82 -7.96
C PRO A 174 19.52 -12.63 -8.65
N THR A 175 19.91 -13.54 -9.56
CA THR A 175 21.12 -13.42 -10.38
C THR A 175 20.89 -12.77 -11.76
N GLY A 176 19.71 -12.20 -12.02
CA GLY A 176 19.46 -11.27 -13.12
C GLY A 176 18.90 -11.85 -14.42
N SER A 177 18.53 -13.13 -14.48
CA SER A 177 17.86 -13.69 -15.68
C SER A 177 16.42 -13.20 -15.78
N VAL A 178 15.93 -12.97 -17.00
CA VAL A 178 14.53 -12.62 -17.25
C VAL A 178 13.66 -13.88 -17.17
N LEU A 179 12.65 -13.86 -16.28
CA LEU A 179 11.79 -15.01 -15.99
C LEU A 179 10.44 -14.97 -16.71
N THR A 180 10.04 -13.83 -17.29
CA THR A 180 8.75 -13.65 -17.97
C THR A 180 8.91 -13.44 -19.48
N ASN A 181 7.91 -13.86 -20.27
CA ASN A 181 7.83 -13.60 -21.71
C ASN A 181 6.58 -12.77 -22.07
N ILE A 182 6.66 -11.97 -23.13
CA ILE A 182 5.54 -11.18 -23.67
C ILE A 182 5.40 -11.43 -25.17
N HIS A 183 4.16 -11.37 -25.67
CA HIS A 183 3.84 -11.60 -27.07
C HIS A 183 4.47 -12.86 -27.71
N PRO A 184 4.47 -14.03 -27.05
CA PRO A 184 4.98 -15.27 -27.65
C PRO A 184 4.25 -15.60 -28.95
N LYS A 185 4.96 -16.20 -29.91
CA LYS A 185 4.44 -16.47 -31.27
C LYS A 185 3.14 -17.28 -31.31
N ASP A 186 2.85 -18.07 -30.27
CA ASP A 186 1.63 -18.87 -30.18
C ASP A 186 0.46 -18.14 -29.48
N HIS A 187 0.73 -17.09 -28.69
CA HIS A 187 -0.27 -16.32 -27.91
C HIS A 187 0.15 -14.85 -27.77
N TYR A 188 -0.01 -14.03 -28.81
CA TYR A 188 0.40 -12.61 -28.79
C TYR A 188 -0.25 -11.75 -27.69
N HIS A 189 -1.33 -12.21 -27.06
CA HIS A 189 -2.00 -11.50 -25.96
C HIS A 189 -1.46 -11.84 -24.55
N HIS A 190 -0.45 -12.71 -24.43
CA HIS A 190 0.22 -13.02 -23.16
C HIS A 190 1.29 -11.99 -22.78
N LEU A 191 1.34 -11.60 -21.50
CA LEU A 191 2.06 -10.39 -21.03
C LEU A 191 2.78 -10.59 -19.68
N GLY A 192 3.70 -11.55 -19.57
CA GLY A 192 4.54 -11.70 -18.39
C GLY A 192 3.77 -12.03 -17.11
N ILE A 193 3.41 -11.02 -16.30
CA ILE A 193 2.35 -11.12 -15.27
C ILE A 193 1.27 -10.07 -15.51
N TRP A 194 0.01 -10.52 -15.65
CA TRP A 194 -1.15 -9.68 -15.97
C TRP A 194 -2.46 -10.28 -15.41
N MET A 195 -3.55 -9.51 -15.26
CA MET A 195 -4.78 -9.96 -14.58
C MET A 195 -6.13 -9.63 -15.28
N PRO A 196 -6.33 -9.95 -16.58
CA PRO A 196 -7.60 -9.75 -17.26
C PRO A 196 -8.56 -10.94 -17.08
N TRP A 197 -9.80 -10.75 -17.56
CA TRP A 197 -10.81 -11.80 -17.63
C TRP A 197 -11.16 -12.19 -19.07
N THR A 198 -11.48 -13.45 -19.27
CA THR A 198 -11.99 -14.04 -20.52
C THR A 198 -13.40 -14.57 -20.28
N HIS A 199 -14.14 -14.86 -21.36
CA HIS A 199 -15.47 -15.50 -21.28
C HIS A 199 -16.43 -14.76 -20.34
N THR A 200 -16.51 -13.44 -20.50
CA THR A 200 -17.38 -12.58 -19.70
C THR A 200 -18.57 -12.09 -20.49
N GLU A 201 -19.66 -11.74 -19.81
CA GLU A 201 -20.82 -11.07 -20.37
C GLU A 201 -21.02 -9.71 -19.68
N PHE A 202 -21.21 -8.66 -20.47
CA PHE A 202 -21.54 -7.32 -20.02
C PHE A 202 -22.63 -6.73 -20.91
N GLU A 203 -23.68 -6.16 -20.32
CA GLU A 203 -24.86 -5.62 -21.04
C GLU A 203 -25.47 -6.65 -22.04
N GLY A 204 -25.48 -7.94 -21.66
CA GLY A 204 -25.99 -9.04 -22.49
C GLY A 204 -25.11 -9.43 -23.69
N LYS A 205 -23.87 -8.92 -23.77
CA LYS A 205 -22.93 -9.16 -24.87
C LYS A 205 -21.64 -9.83 -24.37
N PRO A 206 -21.04 -10.73 -25.15
CA PRO A 206 -19.75 -11.32 -24.81
C PRO A 206 -18.64 -10.27 -24.87
N VAL A 207 -17.87 -10.17 -23.79
CA VAL A 207 -16.67 -9.33 -23.68
C VAL A 207 -15.48 -10.20 -23.28
N ASP A 208 -14.33 -9.91 -23.86
CA ASP A 208 -13.07 -10.61 -23.60
C ASP A 208 -11.95 -9.58 -23.44
N PHE A 209 -11.42 -9.47 -22.22
CA PHE A 209 -10.32 -8.58 -21.87
C PHE A 209 -8.95 -9.28 -21.98
N TRP A 210 -8.93 -10.59 -22.22
CA TRP A 210 -7.75 -11.46 -22.26
C TRP A 210 -7.24 -11.71 -23.68
N ASN A 211 -8.08 -12.23 -24.59
CA ASN A 211 -7.64 -12.78 -25.88
C ASN A 211 -7.48 -11.74 -26.99
N LEU A 212 -8.21 -10.62 -26.90
CA LEU A 212 -8.13 -9.38 -27.70
C LEU A 212 -8.37 -9.48 -29.22
N GLY A 213 -8.21 -10.63 -29.86
CA GLY A 213 -8.30 -10.77 -31.32
C GLY A 213 -9.64 -10.33 -31.91
N GLN A 214 -10.72 -10.38 -31.13
CA GLN A 214 -12.06 -9.91 -31.52
C GLN A 214 -12.30 -8.42 -31.23
N GLY A 215 -11.36 -7.72 -30.57
CA GLY A 215 -11.50 -6.32 -30.19
C GLY A 215 -12.71 -6.02 -29.31
N GLN A 216 -13.09 -6.96 -28.43
CA GLN A 216 -14.28 -6.85 -27.57
C GLN A 216 -13.99 -6.06 -26.28
N GLY A 217 -12.84 -6.29 -25.66
CA GLY A 217 -12.40 -5.57 -24.47
C GLY A 217 -10.89 -5.38 -24.41
N THR A 218 -10.43 -4.56 -23.48
CA THR A 218 -9.00 -4.38 -23.19
C THR A 218 -8.78 -4.01 -21.72
N VAL A 219 -7.57 -4.22 -21.21
CA VAL A 219 -7.07 -3.64 -19.96
C VAL A 219 -6.04 -2.58 -20.31
N ARG A 220 -6.06 -1.44 -19.62
CA ARG A 220 -5.07 -0.36 -19.78
C ARG A 220 -4.70 0.27 -18.45
N PHE A 221 -3.44 0.64 -18.30
CA PHE A 221 -3.00 1.54 -17.23
C PHE A 221 -3.71 2.91 -17.34
N LYS A 222 -3.95 3.54 -16.17
CA LYS A 222 -4.59 4.85 -16.07
C LYS A 222 -3.72 5.86 -15.32
N LYS A 223 -3.29 5.54 -14.09
CA LYS A 223 -2.41 6.40 -13.26
C LYS A 223 -1.71 5.61 -12.16
N PHE A 224 -0.61 6.14 -11.65
CA PHE A 224 -0.10 5.73 -10.33
C PHE A 224 -0.90 6.43 -9.22
N VAL A 225 -1.19 5.68 -8.16
CA VAL A 225 -1.82 6.18 -6.92
C VAL A 225 -0.74 6.53 -5.90
N SER A 226 0.26 5.66 -5.74
CA SER A 226 1.41 5.85 -4.85
C SER A 226 2.64 5.13 -5.38
N MET A 227 3.82 5.56 -4.94
CA MET A 227 5.13 4.93 -5.19
C MET A 227 5.96 5.11 -3.92
N THR A 228 6.66 4.07 -3.49
CA THR A 228 7.43 4.10 -2.24
C THR A 228 8.70 3.26 -2.38
N GLY A 229 9.84 3.85 -2.01
CA GLY A 229 11.09 3.14 -1.82
C GLY A 229 11.49 3.25 -0.35
N GLY A 230 12.35 2.33 0.12
CA GLY A 230 12.79 2.36 1.50
C GLY A 230 13.53 1.11 1.95
N SER A 231 13.91 1.14 3.23
CA SER A 231 14.80 0.16 3.84
C SER A 231 14.13 -1.13 4.30
N VAL A 232 12.78 -1.20 4.31
CA VAL A 232 12.00 -2.41 4.64
C VAL A 232 11.26 -2.95 3.42
N TYR A 233 10.65 -2.08 2.60
CA TYR A 233 9.96 -2.47 1.38
C TYR A 233 9.99 -1.38 0.30
N GLY A 234 9.87 -1.79 -0.95
CA GLY A 234 9.67 -0.89 -2.10
C GLY A 234 8.45 -1.35 -2.90
N GLY A 235 7.69 -0.42 -3.47
CA GLY A 235 6.42 -0.74 -4.08
C GLY A 235 5.72 0.41 -4.79
N PHE A 236 4.56 0.10 -5.36
CA PHE A 236 3.69 1.07 -6.00
C PHE A 236 2.23 0.63 -5.93
N GLN A 237 1.33 1.61 -6.02
CA GLN A 237 -0.07 1.37 -6.36
C GLN A 237 -0.38 1.95 -7.74
N ALA A 238 -0.99 1.16 -8.62
CA ALA A 238 -1.36 1.56 -9.97
C ALA A 238 -2.83 1.28 -10.26
N GLU A 239 -3.55 2.30 -10.76
CA GLU A 239 -4.92 2.19 -11.24
C GLU A 239 -4.93 1.82 -12.73
N GLN A 240 -5.81 0.87 -13.07
CA GLN A 240 -6.05 0.35 -14.40
C GLN A 240 -7.54 0.27 -14.70
N GLU A 241 -7.90 0.18 -15.97
CA GLU A 241 -9.29 0.10 -16.45
C GLU A 241 -9.49 -1.14 -17.33
N HIS A 242 -10.51 -1.94 -17.01
CA HIS A 242 -11.04 -2.98 -17.90
C HIS A 242 -12.16 -2.36 -18.71
N VAL A 243 -11.96 -2.22 -20.01
CA VAL A 243 -12.83 -1.46 -20.92
C VAL A 243 -13.51 -2.41 -21.90
N ALA A 244 -14.84 -2.45 -21.91
CA ALA A 244 -15.61 -3.07 -22.97
C ALA A 244 -15.66 -2.10 -24.16
N LEU A 245 -15.15 -2.52 -25.32
CA LEU A 245 -14.95 -1.65 -26.49
C LEU A 245 -16.16 -1.62 -27.44
N LYS A 246 -17.13 -2.54 -27.25
CA LYS A 246 -18.25 -2.79 -28.18
C LYS A 246 -19.61 -2.90 -27.45
N THR A 247 -20.01 -1.85 -26.74
CA THR A 247 -21.38 -1.72 -26.21
C THR A 247 -22.24 -0.86 -27.14
N ASP A 248 -23.55 -0.76 -26.89
CA ASP A 248 -24.46 0.06 -27.72
C ASP A 248 -24.17 1.57 -27.63
N GLU A 249 -23.49 2.01 -26.56
CA GLU A 249 -23.08 3.40 -26.33
C GLU A 249 -21.58 3.60 -26.62
N GLY A 250 -20.92 2.62 -27.25
CA GLY A 250 -19.50 2.66 -27.60
C GLY A 250 -18.61 1.95 -26.56
N ALA A 251 -17.52 2.61 -26.15
CA ALA A 251 -16.57 2.04 -25.19
C ALA A 251 -16.92 2.44 -23.75
N LYS A 252 -17.12 1.45 -22.87
CA LYS A 252 -17.41 1.65 -21.44
C LYS A 252 -16.30 1.09 -20.56
N VAL A 253 -15.88 1.86 -19.55
CA VAL A 253 -15.06 1.33 -18.45
C VAL A 253 -15.98 0.47 -17.58
N VAL A 254 -15.67 -0.82 -17.49
CA VAL A 254 -16.46 -1.79 -16.71
C VAL A 254 -15.88 -1.94 -15.31
N LEU A 255 -14.56 -2.20 -15.21
CA LEU A 255 -13.87 -2.29 -13.93
C LEU A 255 -12.81 -1.19 -13.80
N ASN A 256 -12.72 -0.57 -12.63
CA ASN A 256 -11.47 0.03 -12.16
C ASN A 256 -10.73 -1.01 -11.31
N GLU A 257 -9.46 -1.21 -11.59
CA GLU A 257 -8.58 -2.12 -10.85
C GLU A 257 -7.45 -1.32 -10.22
N VAL A 258 -7.16 -1.55 -8.94
CA VAL A 258 -5.95 -1.05 -8.27
C VAL A 258 -5.05 -2.23 -7.92
N TRP A 259 -3.85 -2.24 -8.49
CA TRP A 259 -2.77 -3.12 -8.04
C TRP A 259 -1.97 -2.43 -6.95
N ASP A 260 -1.74 -3.11 -5.82
CA ASP A 260 -0.70 -2.81 -4.82
C ASP A 260 0.40 -3.87 -4.97
N VAL A 261 1.63 -3.45 -5.29
CA VAL A 261 2.77 -4.33 -5.51
C VAL A 261 3.88 -3.94 -4.54
N ARG A 262 4.35 -4.90 -3.74
CA ARG A 262 5.23 -4.67 -2.59
C ARG A 262 6.35 -5.68 -2.51
N VAL A 263 7.57 -5.26 -2.82
CA VAL A 263 8.80 -6.04 -2.68
C VAL A 263 9.39 -5.81 -1.29
N TYR A 264 9.79 -6.88 -0.59
CA TYR A 264 10.37 -6.80 0.74
C TYR A 264 11.91 -6.84 0.70
N ASN A 265 12.57 -6.01 1.51
CA ASN A 265 14.03 -5.87 1.56
C ASN A 265 14.70 -6.99 2.39
N ILE A 266 14.39 -8.24 2.02
CA ILE A 266 14.88 -9.49 2.62
C ILE A 266 15.52 -10.43 1.59
N GLY A 267 15.34 -10.11 0.30
CA GLY A 267 15.95 -10.83 -0.80
C GLY A 267 17.30 -10.24 -1.20
N GLY A 268 17.90 -10.84 -2.22
CA GLY A 268 19.16 -10.39 -2.79
C GLY A 268 19.83 -11.47 -3.63
N PRO A 269 20.79 -11.12 -4.51
CA PRO A 269 21.64 -12.08 -5.19
C PRO A 269 22.37 -13.01 -4.19
N GLY A 270 22.72 -12.50 -3.01
CA GLY A 270 23.41 -13.24 -1.95
C GLY A 270 22.52 -14.18 -1.13
N SER A 271 21.22 -13.90 -0.99
CA SER A 271 20.27 -14.83 -0.34
C SER A 271 19.60 -15.79 -1.32
N GLY A 272 19.70 -15.53 -2.63
CA GLY A 272 19.20 -16.42 -3.68
C GLY A 272 17.68 -16.36 -3.85
N TYR A 273 16.99 -15.34 -3.31
CA TYR A 273 15.57 -15.14 -3.55
C TYR A 273 15.13 -13.66 -3.56
N TRP A 274 13.92 -13.42 -4.08
CA TRP A 274 13.11 -12.22 -3.87
C TRP A 274 11.75 -12.62 -3.29
N LEU A 275 11.22 -11.82 -2.36
CA LEU A 275 9.85 -11.97 -1.86
C LEU A 275 9.05 -10.70 -2.13
N TRP A 276 7.87 -10.85 -2.72
CA TRP A 276 6.98 -9.72 -2.98
C TRP A 276 5.50 -10.13 -2.94
N ASP A 277 4.65 -9.16 -2.63
CA ASP A 277 3.20 -9.31 -2.60
C ASP A 277 2.55 -8.52 -3.74
N PHE A 278 1.42 -9.05 -4.20
CA PHE A 278 0.54 -8.48 -5.20
C PHE A 278 -0.89 -8.52 -4.65
N VAL A 279 -1.57 -7.37 -4.62
CA VAL A 279 -3.00 -7.29 -4.32
C VAL A 279 -3.69 -6.57 -5.45
N SER A 280 -4.70 -7.20 -6.05
CA SER A 280 -5.62 -6.55 -6.99
C SER A 280 -6.97 -6.31 -6.32
N THR A 281 -7.39 -5.06 -6.27
CA THR A 281 -8.76 -4.65 -5.91
C THR A 281 -9.50 -4.25 -7.17
N GLN A 282 -10.49 -5.02 -7.59
CA GLN A 282 -11.29 -4.78 -8.79
C GLN A 282 -12.72 -4.39 -8.42
N ARG A 283 -13.17 -3.21 -8.87
CA ARG A 283 -14.52 -2.70 -8.68
C ARG A 283 -15.24 -2.53 -9.99
N CYS A 284 -16.46 -3.06 -10.09
CA CYS A 284 -17.34 -2.68 -11.20
C CYS A 284 -17.82 -1.24 -11.02
N VAL A 285 -17.47 -0.38 -11.97
CA VAL A 285 -17.79 1.06 -11.99
C VAL A 285 -18.80 1.44 -13.07
N ALA A 286 -19.25 0.44 -13.85
CA ALA A 286 -20.42 0.56 -14.70
C ALA A 286 -21.72 0.28 -13.91
N GLU A 287 -22.85 0.75 -14.45
CA GLU A 287 -24.19 0.52 -13.88
C GLU A 287 -24.70 -0.92 -14.03
N SER A 288 -24.16 -1.64 -15.02
CA SER A 288 -24.46 -3.05 -15.26
C SER A 288 -23.40 -3.94 -14.62
N PRO A 289 -23.76 -5.12 -14.08
CA PRO A 289 -22.77 -6.08 -13.58
C PRO A 289 -21.92 -6.65 -14.73
N LEU A 290 -20.68 -7.03 -14.39
CA LEU A 290 -19.87 -7.91 -15.23
C LEU A 290 -20.08 -9.35 -14.77
N LYS A 291 -20.57 -10.22 -15.64
CA LYS A 291 -20.65 -11.66 -15.38
C LYS A 291 -19.40 -12.34 -15.90
N LEU A 292 -18.77 -13.15 -15.09
CA LEU A 292 -17.66 -14.02 -15.44
C LEU A 292 -18.24 -15.45 -15.51
N LEU A 293 -18.35 -15.99 -16.70
CA LEU A 293 -18.95 -17.31 -16.92
C LEU A 293 -17.92 -18.40 -16.64
N GLU A 294 -18.36 -19.60 -16.24
CA GLU A 294 -17.48 -20.72 -15.91
C GLU A 294 -16.49 -21.00 -17.06
N TYR A 295 -15.20 -20.88 -16.78
CA TYR A 295 -14.17 -21.06 -17.80
C TYR A 295 -12.82 -21.53 -17.23
N ARG A 296 -12.09 -22.28 -18.05
CA ARG A 296 -10.83 -22.95 -17.69
C ARG A 296 -9.62 -22.03 -17.39
N TYR A 297 -9.76 -20.71 -17.52
CA TYR A 297 -8.75 -19.70 -17.12
C TYR A 297 -9.39 -18.31 -17.01
N GLY A 298 -8.70 -17.38 -16.35
CA GLY A 298 -9.09 -15.98 -16.15
C GLY A 298 -8.65 -15.49 -14.76
N GLY A 299 -8.21 -14.24 -14.65
CA GLY A 299 -7.64 -13.70 -13.40
C GLY A 299 -6.11 -13.58 -13.46
N PHE A 300 -5.41 -13.75 -12.34
CA PHE A 300 -3.95 -13.58 -12.26
C PHE A 300 -3.24 -14.58 -13.16
N GLY A 301 -2.51 -14.12 -14.18
CA GLY A 301 -1.79 -14.94 -15.15
C GLY A 301 -0.29 -14.68 -15.15
N PHE A 302 0.48 -15.74 -15.44
CA PHE A 302 1.93 -15.75 -15.60
C PHE A 302 2.33 -16.52 -16.87
N ARG A 303 3.24 -15.95 -17.66
CA ARG A 303 3.90 -16.59 -18.80
C ARG A 303 5.41 -16.49 -18.61
N ALA A 304 6.06 -17.64 -18.45
CA ALA A 304 7.50 -17.72 -18.25
C ALA A 304 8.29 -17.40 -19.53
N THR A 305 9.61 -17.22 -19.39
CA THR A 305 10.57 -17.20 -20.51
C THR A 305 10.39 -18.40 -21.45
N ALA A 306 10.74 -18.22 -22.73
CA ALA A 306 10.65 -19.25 -23.77
C ALA A 306 11.60 -20.46 -23.55
N ASP A 307 12.54 -20.33 -22.61
CA ASP A 307 13.46 -21.39 -22.17
C ASP A 307 12.75 -22.42 -21.27
N TRP A 308 11.65 -22.06 -20.61
CA TRP A 308 10.99 -22.93 -19.63
C TRP A 308 9.94 -23.83 -20.29
N LYS A 309 10.38 -24.92 -20.91
CA LYS A 309 9.54 -25.94 -21.58
C LYS A 309 10.21 -27.33 -21.56
N GLY A 310 9.44 -28.39 -21.82
CA GLY A 310 9.97 -29.76 -21.85
C GLY A 310 10.79 -30.11 -20.60
N GLU A 311 11.95 -30.74 -20.80
CA GLU A 311 12.90 -31.12 -19.73
C GLU A 311 13.45 -29.92 -18.93
N THR A 312 13.43 -28.72 -19.52
CA THR A 312 13.93 -27.49 -18.88
C THR A 312 12.88 -26.77 -18.03
N ALA A 313 11.76 -27.43 -17.69
CA ALA A 313 10.72 -26.85 -16.83
C ALA A 313 9.98 -27.86 -15.95
N ALA A 314 9.58 -27.41 -14.77
CA ALA A 314 8.82 -28.15 -13.78
C ALA A 314 7.67 -27.32 -13.20
N TYR A 315 6.66 -28.01 -12.67
CA TYR A 315 5.68 -27.46 -11.76
C TYR A 315 5.64 -28.36 -10.52
N LEU A 316 5.44 -27.78 -9.35
CA LEU A 316 5.11 -28.51 -8.12
C LEU A 316 4.00 -27.76 -7.37
N THR A 317 2.93 -28.45 -7.00
CA THR A 317 1.87 -27.88 -6.16
C THR A 317 2.08 -28.24 -4.69
N SER A 318 1.47 -27.47 -3.79
CA SER A 318 1.33 -27.80 -2.36
C SER A 318 0.57 -29.11 -2.05
N THR A 319 0.14 -29.84 -3.08
CA THR A 319 -0.60 -31.10 -3.03
C THR A 319 0.17 -32.22 -3.75
N GLY A 320 1.45 -32.00 -4.07
CA GLY A 320 2.34 -32.97 -4.70
C GLY A 320 2.13 -33.16 -6.21
N LYS A 321 1.28 -32.33 -6.84
CA LYS A 321 0.96 -32.44 -8.26
C LYS A 321 1.96 -31.70 -9.13
N THR A 322 2.05 -32.13 -10.38
CA THR A 322 3.09 -31.74 -11.34
C THR A 322 2.48 -31.14 -12.61
N ARG A 323 3.30 -30.90 -13.65
CA ARG A 323 2.83 -30.53 -15.00
C ARG A 323 1.70 -31.46 -15.47
N LYS A 324 1.86 -32.77 -15.26
CA LYS A 324 0.99 -33.82 -15.82
C LYS A 324 -0.45 -33.79 -15.28
N ASP A 325 -0.62 -33.42 -14.01
CA ASP A 325 -1.82 -33.71 -13.21
C ASP A 325 -2.31 -32.55 -12.34
N GLY A 326 -1.58 -31.42 -12.31
CA GLY A 326 -1.95 -30.23 -11.53
C GLY A 326 -3.02 -29.31 -12.16
N HIS A 327 -3.34 -29.47 -13.46
CA HIS A 327 -4.35 -28.61 -14.11
C HIS A 327 -5.77 -28.88 -13.59
N ALA A 328 -6.53 -27.80 -13.37
CA ALA A 328 -7.90 -27.79 -12.84
C ALA A 328 -7.98 -28.25 -11.39
N THR A 329 -6.83 -28.32 -10.70
CA THR A 329 -6.74 -28.68 -9.30
C THR A 329 -6.57 -27.45 -8.43
N ARG A 330 -6.72 -27.64 -7.11
CA ARG A 330 -6.55 -26.58 -6.10
C ARG A 330 -5.30 -26.86 -5.28
N ALA A 331 -4.55 -25.81 -4.97
CA ALA A 331 -3.39 -25.86 -4.10
C ALA A 331 -3.21 -24.48 -3.42
N ARG A 332 -2.61 -24.45 -2.23
CA ARG A 332 -2.36 -23.18 -1.51
C ARG A 332 -1.17 -22.42 -2.08
N TRP A 333 -0.27 -23.15 -2.74
CA TRP A 333 0.79 -22.61 -3.59
C TRP A 333 1.09 -23.52 -4.79
N CYS A 334 1.69 -22.93 -5.83
CA CYS A 334 2.23 -23.63 -6.99
C CYS A 334 3.58 -23.03 -7.36
N ASP A 335 4.62 -23.85 -7.33
CA ASP A 335 5.92 -23.52 -7.90
C ASP A 335 5.90 -23.73 -9.42
N THR A 336 6.48 -22.76 -10.12
CA THR A 336 6.86 -22.89 -11.52
C THR A 336 8.36 -22.66 -11.62
N SER A 337 9.09 -23.65 -12.14
CA SER A 337 10.54 -23.60 -12.23
C SER A 337 11.02 -23.96 -13.63
N GLY A 338 12.20 -23.46 -14.01
CA GLY A 338 12.85 -23.86 -15.25
C GLY A 338 14.33 -23.45 -15.31
N VAL A 339 14.98 -23.80 -16.42
CA VAL A 339 16.40 -23.53 -16.62
C VAL A 339 16.58 -22.23 -17.40
N SER A 340 17.36 -21.30 -16.84
CA SER A 340 17.83 -20.08 -17.51
C SER A 340 19.31 -19.88 -17.18
N ASP A 341 20.11 -19.49 -18.18
CA ASP A 341 21.58 -19.37 -18.06
C ASP A 341 22.25 -20.63 -17.48
N GLY A 342 21.74 -21.81 -17.87
CA GLY A 342 22.24 -23.12 -17.44
C GLY A 342 21.90 -23.53 -15.99
N LYS A 343 21.13 -22.72 -15.25
CA LYS A 343 20.76 -22.99 -13.85
C LYS A 343 19.24 -23.05 -13.68
N TRP A 344 18.78 -23.88 -12.76
CA TRP A 344 17.38 -23.89 -12.32
C TRP A 344 17.06 -22.62 -11.56
N LYS A 345 15.86 -22.09 -11.78
CA LYS A 345 15.27 -20.90 -11.16
C LYS A 345 13.76 -21.09 -11.08
N GLY A 346 13.09 -20.43 -10.15
CA GLY A 346 11.64 -20.56 -10.01
C GLY A 346 10.90 -19.32 -9.54
N VAL A 347 9.59 -19.36 -9.72
CA VAL A 347 8.61 -18.43 -9.18
C VAL A 347 7.50 -19.27 -8.56
N THR A 348 7.40 -19.23 -7.24
CA THR A 348 6.30 -19.83 -6.49
C THR A 348 5.20 -18.80 -6.25
N PHE A 349 3.98 -19.13 -6.65
CA PHE A 349 2.77 -18.33 -6.44
C PHE A 349 1.99 -18.87 -5.25
N PHE A 350 1.62 -18.01 -4.31
CA PHE A 350 0.82 -18.34 -3.14
C PHE A 350 -0.55 -17.66 -3.24
N SER A 351 -1.64 -18.39 -2.96
CA SER A 351 -2.98 -17.83 -2.79
C SER A 351 -3.24 -17.56 -1.31
N HIS A 352 -3.80 -16.39 -0.99
CA HIS A 352 -4.14 -16.01 0.37
C HIS A 352 -5.47 -16.66 0.83
N PRO A 353 -5.60 -17.14 2.08
CA PRO A 353 -6.82 -17.77 2.59
C PRO A 353 -8.11 -16.93 2.42
N GLY A 354 -7.98 -15.60 2.49
CA GLY A 354 -9.07 -14.64 2.29
C GLY A 354 -9.44 -14.34 0.83
N ASN A 355 -8.94 -15.09 -0.16
CA ASN A 355 -9.37 -14.95 -1.55
C ASN A 355 -10.69 -15.68 -1.82
N PHE A 356 -11.49 -15.16 -2.76
CA PHE A 356 -12.70 -15.84 -3.22
C PHE A 356 -12.35 -17.23 -3.79
N ARG A 357 -13.05 -18.26 -3.30
CA ARG A 357 -12.82 -19.67 -3.65
C ARG A 357 -11.41 -20.18 -3.34
N HIS A 358 -10.72 -19.66 -2.32
CA HIS A 358 -9.44 -20.22 -1.85
C HIS A 358 -9.58 -21.69 -1.38
N PRO A 359 -8.57 -22.56 -1.61
CA PRO A 359 -7.47 -22.37 -2.55
C PRO A 359 -7.99 -22.39 -3.98
N GLU A 360 -7.66 -21.37 -4.76
CA GLU A 360 -8.20 -21.16 -6.10
C GLU A 360 -7.85 -22.32 -7.05
N ALA A 361 -8.69 -22.59 -8.04
CA ALA A 361 -8.37 -23.56 -9.08
C ALA A 361 -7.24 -23.03 -9.98
N MET A 362 -6.40 -23.91 -10.50
CA MET A 362 -5.22 -23.53 -11.27
C MET A 362 -5.30 -23.94 -12.75
N ARG A 363 -5.07 -22.99 -13.65
CA ARG A 363 -4.66 -23.31 -15.03
C ARG A 363 -3.15 -23.40 -15.10
N ILE A 364 -2.64 -24.62 -15.20
CA ILE A 364 -1.31 -24.92 -15.75
C ILE A 364 -1.46 -25.56 -17.13
N TRP A 365 -0.40 -25.56 -17.91
CA TRP A 365 -0.35 -26.23 -19.22
C TRP A 365 0.27 -27.62 -19.08
N PRO A 366 -0.51 -28.72 -19.22
CA PRO A 366 -0.01 -30.08 -19.05
C PRO A 366 0.85 -30.57 -20.23
N GLU A 367 0.78 -29.91 -21.38
CA GLU A 367 1.52 -30.27 -22.57
C GLU A 367 3.04 -30.09 -22.34
N PHE A 368 3.83 -31.13 -22.60
CA PHE A 368 5.25 -31.16 -22.26
C PHE A 368 6.08 -30.08 -22.98
N GLU A 369 5.95 -29.99 -24.31
CA GLU A 369 6.68 -29.04 -25.16
C GLU A 369 6.27 -27.57 -24.99
N LYS A 370 5.21 -27.28 -24.22
CA LYS A 370 4.73 -25.91 -24.02
C LYS A 370 5.58 -25.14 -23.01
N GLU A 371 5.76 -23.85 -23.29
CA GLU A 371 6.27 -22.88 -22.32
C GLU A 371 5.44 -22.89 -21.03
N VAL A 372 6.08 -22.63 -19.89
CA VAL A 372 5.40 -22.54 -18.60
C VAL A 372 4.37 -21.41 -18.62
N PHE A 373 3.15 -21.77 -18.23
CA PHE A 373 2.01 -20.87 -18.07
C PHE A 373 1.28 -21.24 -16.78
N PHE A 374 0.98 -20.25 -15.97
CA PHE A 374 0.24 -20.41 -14.72
C PHE A 374 -0.86 -19.35 -14.63
N ASN A 375 -2.04 -19.72 -14.11
CA ASN A 375 -3.09 -18.78 -13.77
C ASN A 375 -3.91 -19.26 -12.57
N TRP A 376 -4.12 -18.37 -11.59
CA TRP A 376 -5.16 -18.56 -10.58
C TRP A 376 -6.52 -18.27 -11.23
N ALA A 377 -7.33 -19.32 -11.37
CA ALA A 377 -8.55 -19.37 -12.16
C ALA A 377 -9.79 -19.58 -11.27
N PRO A 378 -10.17 -18.61 -10.40
CA PRO A 378 -11.34 -18.76 -9.53
C PRO A 378 -12.64 -19.02 -10.30
N VAL A 379 -12.74 -18.56 -11.55
CA VAL A 379 -13.85 -18.78 -12.49
C VAL A 379 -13.96 -20.21 -13.02
N GLN A 380 -12.98 -21.09 -12.79
CA GLN A 380 -13.00 -22.47 -13.28
C GLN A 380 -14.00 -23.37 -12.52
N THR A 381 -14.62 -22.89 -11.45
CA THR A 381 -15.55 -23.68 -10.63
C THR A 381 -16.89 -22.97 -10.44
N GLY A 382 -17.50 -22.58 -11.56
CA GLY A 382 -18.81 -21.92 -11.64
C GLY A 382 -18.74 -20.43 -11.96
N ASP A 383 -19.87 -19.88 -12.42
CA ASP A 383 -20.05 -18.46 -12.68
C ASP A 383 -19.76 -17.57 -11.46
N PHE A 384 -19.46 -16.30 -11.71
CA PHE A 384 -19.22 -15.27 -10.70
C PHE A 384 -19.60 -13.89 -11.26
N GLU A 385 -20.23 -13.04 -10.45
CA GLU A 385 -20.72 -11.73 -10.88
C GLU A 385 -20.04 -10.60 -10.09
N MET A 386 -19.41 -9.66 -10.80
CA MET A 386 -18.91 -8.42 -10.22
C MET A 386 -19.98 -7.34 -10.30
N LYS A 387 -20.63 -7.08 -9.17
CA LYS A 387 -21.75 -6.13 -9.06
C LYS A 387 -21.27 -4.66 -9.01
N PRO A 388 -22.04 -3.70 -9.55
CA PRO A 388 -21.74 -2.27 -9.47
C PRO A 388 -21.41 -1.82 -8.04
N GLY A 389 -20.32 -1.08 -7.89
CA GLY A 389 -19.84 -0.53 -6.62
C GLY A 389 -19.18 -1.53 -5.66
N ALA A 390 -19.20 -2.84 -5.94
CA ALA A 390 -18.60 -3.86 -5.07
C ALA A 390 -17.10 -4.08 -5.38
N ASP A 391 -16.28 -4.09 -4.33
CA ASP A 391 -14.85 -4.44 -4.42
C ASP A 391 -14.65 -5.96 -4.35
N HIS A 392 -13.83 -6.48 -5.27
CA HIS A 392 -13.37 -7.87 -5.30
C HIS A 392 -11.85 -7.87 -5.15
N VAL A 393 -11.34 -8.47 -4.08
CA VAL A 393 -9.93 -8.35 -3.68
C VAL A 393 -9.24 -9.71 -3.79
N PHE A 394 -8.23 -9.76 -4.66
CA PHE A 394 -7.38 -10.92 -4.91
C PHE A 394 -5.97 -10.64 -4.35
N ARG A 395 -5.47 -11.52 -3.49
CA ARG A 395 -4.19 -11.35 -2.79
C ARG A 395 -3.28 -12.53 -3.07
N TYR A 396 -2.09 -12.25 -3.57
CA TYR A 396 -1.09 -13.25 -3.90
C TYR A 396 0.29 -12.83 -3.38
N ARG A 397 1.08 -13.81 -2.93
CA ARG A 397 2.52 -13.64 -2.66
C ARG A 397 3.32 -14.36 -3.74
N GLN A 398 4.53 -13.88 -3.99
CA GLN A 398 5.47 -14.44 -4.95
C GLN A 398 6.84 -14.62 -4.30
N TYR A 399 7.37 -15.84 -4.36
CA TYR A 399 8.74 -16.18 -3.98
C TYR A 399 9.51 -16.54 -5.24
N VAL A 400 10.41 -15.65 -5.66
CA VAL A 400 11.30 -15.87 -6.81
C VAL A 400 12.60 -16.43 -6.27
N HIS A 401 13.06 -17.58 -6.75
CA HIS A 401 14.21 -18.28 -6.18
C HIS A 401 15.22 -18.74 -7.24
N GLU A 402 16.47 -18.85 -6.81
CA GLU A 402 17.54 -19.56 -7.52
C GLU A 402 17.54 -21.04 -7.09
N GLY A 403 17.75 -21.94 -8.04
CA GLY A 403 17.70 -23.39 -7.81
C GLY A 403 16.34 -24.00 -8.16
N LYS A 404 16.12 -25.21 -7.63
CA LYS A 404 14.80 -25.86 -7.64
C LYS A 404 14.08 -25.53 -6.33
N VAL A 405 12.75 -25.61 -6.35
CA VAL A 405 11.91 -25.39 -5.15
C VAL A 405 12.39 -26.17 -3.93
N ASP A 406 12.64 -25.43 -2.85
CA ASP A 406 12.78 -25.96 -1.49
C ASP A 406 11.38 -26.01 -0.87
N VAL A 407 10.84 -27.22 -0.70
CA VAL A 407 9.49 -27.41 -0.17
C VAL A 407 9.35 -26.92 1.27
N GLU A 408 10.36 -27.10 2.12
CA GLU A 408 10.28 -26.69 3.53
C GLU A 408 10.26 -25.16 3.63
N ARG A 409 11.16 -24.47 2.92
CA ARG A 409 11.16 -22.99 2.86
C ARG A 409 9.89 -22.46 2.20
N THR A 410 9.40 -23.09 1.12
CA THR A 410 8.14 -22.69 0.47
C THR A 410 6.95 -22.82 1.42
N GLU A 411 6.82 -23.89 2.19
CA GLU A 411 5.75 -24.05 3.19
C GLU A 411 5.87 -23.02 4.32
N GLN A 412 7.08 -22.74 4.79
CA GLN A 412 7.32 -21.71 5.80
C GLN A 412 6.91 -20.31 5.29
N VAL A 413 7.22 -19.96 4.03
CA VAL A 413 6.80 -18.69 3.40
C VAL A 413 5.28 -18.62 3.21
N TRP A 414 4.60 -19.75 2.94
CA TRP A 414 3.14 -19.78 2.89
C TRP A 414 2.52 -19.58 4.29
N ASN A 415 3.04 -20.24 5.32
CA ASN A 415 2.57 -20.09 6.69
C ASN A 415 2.74 -18.64 7.20
N ASP A 416 3.82 -17.96 6.82
CA ASP A 416 4.02 -16.53 7.08
C ASP A 416 3.00 -15.61 6.38
N TYR A 417 2.39 -16.07 5.29
CA TYR A 417 1.41 -15.30 4.53
C TYR A 417 -0.04 -15.60 4.93
N ALA A 418 -0.33 -16.87 5.20
CA ALA A 418 -1.66 -17.35 5.61
C ALA A 418 -1.94 -17.15 7.10
N HIS A 419 -0.90 -17.20 7.92
CA HIS A 419 -0.95 -17.12 9.38
C HIS A 419 0.13 -16.16 9.87
N PRO A 420 0.01 -14.84 9.61
CA PRO A 420 0.98 -13.86 10.09
C PRO A 420 1.12 -13.89 11.62
N PRO A 421 2.29 -13.56 12.19
CA PRO A 421 2.47 -13.51 13.64
C PRO A 421 1.55 -12.45 14.28
N GLU A 422 1.10 -12.71 15.50
CA GLU A 422 0.29 -11.75 16.26
C GLU A 422 1.18 -10.64 16.83
N ILE A 423 0.69 -9.41 16.80
CA ILE A 423 1.45 -8.23 17.20
C ILE A 423 0.57 -7.34 18.07
N THR A 424 1.02 -7.10 19.29
CA THR A 424 0.39 -6.16 20.23
C THR A 424 1.33 -5.00 20.52
N LEU A 425 0.75 -3.83 20.86
CA LEU A 425 1.48 -2.65 21.31
C LEU A 425 0.84 -2.13 22.59
N ASP A 426 1.58 -2.23 23.69
CA ASP A 426 1.32 -1.50 24.92
C ASP A 426 1.83 -0.06 24.75
N ALA A 427 0.94 0.83 24.31
CA ALA A 427 1.26 2.19 23.91
C ALA A 427 1.39 3.14 25.12
N ALA A 428 2.46 3.93 25.15
CA ALA A 428 2.68 5.02 26.09
C ALA A 428 2.66 6.38 25.37
N PRO A 429 1.50 6.82 24.82
CA PRO A 429 1.42 8.04 24.02
C PRO A 429 1.70 9.31 24.85
N PRO A 430 2.07 10.43 24.20
CA PRO A 430 2.27 11.70 24.89
C PRO A 430 1.02 12.14 25.66
N LYS A 431 1.19 12.57 26.92
CA LYS A 431 0.09 12.98 27.82
C LYS A 431 -0.79 14.13 27.29
N SER A 432 -0.38 14.82 26.23
CA SER A 432 -1.13 15.91 25.60
C SER A 432 -2.13 15.48 24.53
N VAL A 433 -2.13 14.20 24.09
CA VAL A 433 -3.10 13.70 23.11
C VAL A 433 -4.54 13.83 23.62
N VAL A 434 -5.44 14.26 22.74
CA VAL A 434 -6.88 14.09 22.89
C VAL A 434 -7.34 13.14 21.79
N VAL A 435 -7.69 11.92 22.17
CA VAL A 435 -8.41 10.98 21.29
C VAL A 435 -9.86 11.48 21.24
N LEU A 436 -10.32 11.92 20.07
CA LEU A 436 -11.68 12.42 19.88
C LEU A 436 -12.66 11.31 19.51
N PHE A 437 -12.17 10.23 18.90
CA PHE A 437 -12.87 8.97 18.64
C PHE A 437 -11.87 7.93 18.09
N ASP A 438 -11.59 6.83 18.80
CA ASP A 438 -10.69 5.76 18.30
C ASP A 438 -11.41 4.59 17.63
N GLY A 439 -12.72 4.44 17.86
CA GLY A 439 -13.52 3.31 17.39
C GLY A 439 -13.24 1.98 18.11
N ARG A 440 -12.53 1.99 19.23
CA ARG A 440 -12.15 0.76 19.97
C ARG A 440 -13.20 0.32 21.00
N HIS A 441 -14.15 1.19 21.33
CA HIS A 441 -15.27 0.87 22.20
C HIS A 441 -16.34 0.06 21.44
N ASN A 442 -16.37 -1.27 21.69
CA ASN A 442 -17.41 -2.19 21.22
C ASN A 442 -18.73 -2.11 22.02
N ASP A 443 -18.81 -1.21 23.02
CA ASP A 443 -20.01 -1.05 23.82
C ASP A 443 -21.14 -0.39 23.01
N LYS A 444 -22.38 -0.79 23.32
CA LYS A 444 -23.60 -0.39 22.60
C LYS A 444 -24.00 1.09 22.83
N GLU A 445 -23.20 1.84 23.56
CA GLU A 445 -23.40 3.28 23.76
C GLU A 445 -22.69 4.09 22.68
N LYS A 446 -23.36 5.12 22.18
CA LYS A 446 -22.81 5.99 21.15
C LYS A 446 -21.71 6.88 21.75
N ASP A 447 -20.44 6.55 21.54
CA ASP A 447 -19.33 7.42 22.00
C ASP A 447 -19.27 8.72 21.21
N PHE A 448 -19.94 9.73 21.78
CA PHE A 448 -19.80 11.14 21.44
C PHE A 448 -19.30 11.94 22.65
N SER A 449 -18.50 11.32 23.53
CA SER A 449 -17.99 11.91 24.77
C SER A 449 -17.32 13.28 24.56
N HIS A 450 -16.57 13.44 23.47
CA HIS A 450 -15.88 14.67 23.10
C HIS A 450 -16.71 15.65 22.24
N TRP A 451 -17.94 15.33 21.85
CA TRP A 451 -18.71 16.02 20.81
C TRP A 451 -20.02 16.65 21.30
N THR A 452 -20.51 17.67 20.62
CA THR A 452 -21.82 18.30 20.86
C THR A 452 -22.48 18.76 19.55
N ALA A 453 -23.81 18.86 19.54
CA ALA A 453 -24.60 19.50 18.49
C ALA A 453 -25.11 20.90 18.90
N GLY A 454 -24.58 21.44 20.00
CA GLY A 454 -25.01 22.69 20.65
C GLY A 454 -25.90 22.44 21.87
N ASP A 455 -26.21 23.52 22.58
CA ASP A 455 -26.86 23.45 23.89
C ASP A 455 -28.19 22.70 23.83
N ASN A 456 -28.36 21.73 24.73
CA ASN A 456 -29.53 20.85 24.86
C ASN A 456 -29.92 20.05 23.60
N LYS A 457 -29.06 19.94 22.59
CA LYS A 457 -29.31 19.11 21.40
C LYS A 457 -28.64 17.75 21.49
N LYS A 458 -29.43 16.69 21.36
CA LYS A 458 -28.94 15.32 21.18
C LYS A 458 -28.26 15.19 19.81
N ILE A 459 -27.10 14.55 19.77
CA ILE A 459 -26.44 14.19 18.50
C ILE A 459 -27.28 13.13 17.78
N GLY A 460 -27.66 13.41 16.54
CA GLY A 460 -28.45 12.50 15.71
C GLY A 460 -27.62 11.44 14.97
N TRP A 461 -26.30 11.62 14.87
CA TRP A 461 -25.37 10.71 14.21
C TRP A 461 -25.33 9.35 14.89
N ASP A 462 -24.96 8.32 14.13
CA ASP A 462 -24.79 6.96 14.61
C ASP A 462 -23.33 6.65 14.97
N SER A 463 -23.14 5.67 15.86
CA SER A 463 -21.85 5.09 16.20
C SER A 463 -22.04 3.58 16.25
N VAL A 464 -21.45 2.86 15.29
CA VAL A 464 -21.62 1.41 15.09
C VAL A 464 -20.29 0.85 14.60
N ASP A 465 -19.87 -0.32 15.11
CA ASP A 465 -18.65 -1.03 14.70
C ASP A 465 -17.38 -0.15 14.61
N GLY A 466 -17.19 0.73 15.60
CA GLY A 466 -16.05 1.64 15.65
C GLY A 466 -16.08 2.76 14.61
N VAL A 467 -17.26 3.15 14.13
CA VAL A 467 -17.45 4.17 13.09
C VAL A 467 -18.55 5.17 13.48
N MET A 468 -18.22 6.47 13.48
CA MET A 468 -19.20 7.56 13.51
C MET A 468 -19.81 7.72 12.12
N LYS A 469 -21.14 7.63 11.97
CA LYS A 469 -21.83 7.82 10.68
C LYS A 469 -22.79 9.00 10.74
N ILE A 470 -22.72 9.90 9.75
CA ILE A 470 -23.73 10.96 9.60
C ILE A 470 -25.09 10.32 9.33
N ALA A 471 -26.05 10.57 10.22
CA ALA A 471 -27.47 10.47 9.92
C ALA A 471 -27.88 11.76 9.19
N PRO A 472 -28.20 11.73 7.87
CA PRO A 472 -28.32 12.94 7.07
C PRO A 472 -29.38 13.92 7.58
N ARG A 473 -29.05 15.21 7.56
CA ARG A 473 -29.93 16.32 7.99
C ARG A 473 -30.28 16.31 9.48
N THR A 474 -29.49 15.63 10.31
CA THR A 474 -29.61 15.70 11.79
C THR A 474 -28.74 16.79 12.41
N GLY A 475 -27.88 17.44 11.63
CA GLY A 475 -27.06 18.58 12.01
C GLY A 475 -25.57 18.24 12.13
N SER A 476 -24.74 19.27 12.02
CA SER A 476 -23.29 19.15 12.19
C SER A 476 -22.92 19.02 13.68
N ILE A 477 -21.83 18.31 13.97
CA ILE A 477 -21.29 18.18 15.34
C ILE A 477 -19.95 18.87 15.47
N TRP A 478 -19.57 19.29 16.68
CA TRP A 478 -18.27 19.86 16.97
C TRP A 478 -17.71 19.44 18.32
N THR A 479 -16.40 19.57 18.49
CA THR A 479 -15.72 19.22 19.74
C THR A 479 -16.16 20.14 20.89
N LYS A 480 -16.33 19.58 22.09
CA LYS A 480 -16.58 20.36 23.32
C LYS A 480 -15.37 21.22 23.72
N ARG A 481 -14.17 20.76 23.36
CA ARG A 481 -12.90 21.46 23.58
C ARG A 481 -12.59 22.38 22.39
N ASN A 482 -12.08 23.57 22.68
CA ASN A 482 -11.50 24.50 21.70
C ASN A 482 -9.98 24.28 21.56
N PHE A 483 -9.44 24.59 20.39
CA PHE A 483 -8.04 24.40 20.03
C PHE A 483 -7.42 25.65 19.39
N THR A 484 -6.15 25.89 19.67
CA THR A 484 -5.30 26.93 19.06
C THR A 484 -4.48 26.31 17.92
N ASP A 485 -3.22 26.00 18.19
CA ASP A 485 -2.25 25.41 17.28
C ASP A 485 -2.21 23.89 17.58
N PHE A 486 -2.16 23.03 16.56
CA PHE A 486 -2.28 21.58 16.76
C PHE A 486 -1.73 20.73 15.60
N LYS A 487 -1.51 19.44 15.88
CA LYS A 487 -1.51 18.34 14.91
C LYS A 487 -2.79 17.52 15.05
N MET A 488 -3.40 17.07 13.97
CA MET A 488 -4.62 16.26 13.98
C MET A 488 -4.58 15.18 12.91
N HIS A 489 -5.11 14.01 13.23
CA HIS A 489 -5.45 12.97 12.26
C HIS A 489 -6.97 12.73 12.28
N LEU A 490 -7.53 12.40 11.13
CA LEU A 490 -8.89 11.87 11.01
C LEU A 490 -9.02 10.94 9.80
N GLU A 491 -9.80 9.87 9.94
CA GLU A 491 -10.20 9.05 8.81
C GLU A 491 -11.67 9.30 8.43
N PHE A 492 -11.95 9.28 7.12
CA PHE A 492 -13.30 9.48 6.58
C PHE A 492 -13.58 8.57 5.38
N LYS A 493 -14.84 8.18 5.21
CA LYS A 493 -15.34 7.35 4.09
C LYS A 493 -16.59 7.99 3.50
N ILE A 494 -16.53 8.28 2.21
CA ILE A 494 -17.61 8.95 1.47
C ILE A 494 -18.54 7.87 0.86
N PRO A 495 -19.87 8.01 0.95
CA PRO A 495 -20.80 7.06 0.35
C PRO A 495 -20.74 7.10 -1.19
N GLN A 496 -20.99 5.94 -1.82
CA GLN A 496 -21.22 5.90 -3.26
C GLN A 496 -22.57 6.55 -3.57
N MET A 497 -22.54 7.71 -4.24
CA MET A 497 -23.76 8.41 -4.66
C MET A 497 -24.28 7.86 -6.00
N PRO A 498 -25.58 8.03 -6.30
CA PRO A 498 -26.14 7.71 -7.61
C PRO A 498 -25.40 8.45 -8.75
N PRO A 499 -25.29 7.88 -9.95
CA PRO A 499 -24.39 8.39 -11.01
C PRO A 499 -24.74 9.79 -11.49
N ASN A 500 -26.02 10.17 -11.43
CA ASN A 500 -26.53 11.49 -11.79
C ASN A 500 -26.25 12.57 -10.74
N VAL A 501 -25.83 12.21 -9.51
CA VAL A 501 -25.45 13.17 -8.47
C VAL A 501 -24.04 13.68 -8.72
N LYS A 502 -23.92 14.97 -9.08
CA LYS A 502 -22.65 15.64 -9.41
C LYS A 502 -22.38 16.84 -8.51
N GLY A 503 -21.15 17.37 -8.58
CA GLY A 503 -20.73 18.57 -7.87
C GLY A 503 -20.90 18.45 -6.34
N GLN A 504 -21.35 19.52 -5.69
CA GLN A 504 -21.44 19.65 -4.23
C GLN A 504 -22.53 18.77 -3.58
N GLY A 505 -23.31 18.01 -4.36
CA GLY A 505 -24.20 16.97 -3.84
C GLY A 505 -23.53 15.60 -3.72
N ARG A 506 -22.33 15.42 -4.29
CA ARG A 506 -21.69 14.11 -4.45
C ARG A 506 -20.88 13.73 -3.19
N GLY A 507 -21.58 13.34 -2.12
CA GLY A 507 -20.94 12.81 -0.91
C GLY A 507 -20.22 13.89 -0.08
N ASN A 508 -20.82 15.07 0.01
CA ASN A 508 -20.24 16.28 0.61
C ASN A 508 -20.29 16.25 2.15
N SER A 509 -19.21 16.72 2.78
CA SER A 509 -19.03 17.04 4.19
C SER A 509 -17.79 17.96 4.30
N GLY A 510 -17.29 18.28 5.49
CA GLY A 510 -16.10 19.11 5.66
C GLY A 510 -15.61 19.15 7.10
N VAL A 511 -14.30 19.35 7.25
CA VAL A 511 -13.64 19.54 8.55
C VAL A 511 -13.41 21.04 8.73
N TYR A 512 -14.19 21.65 9.61
CA TYR A 512 -14.11 23.07 9.93
C TYR A 512 -13.21 23.29 11.16
N ILE A 513 -11.97 23.68 10.91
CA ILE A 513 -11.00 24.06 11.93
C ILE A 513 -11.42 25.38 12.58
N GLN A 514 -11.49 25.40 13.91
CA GLN A 514 -11.99 26.51 14.73
C GLN A 514 -13.40 27.01 14.33
N ARG A 515 -14.21 26.20 13.64
CA ARG A 515 -15.45 26.61 12.94
C ARG A 515 -15.28 27.73 11.90
N ARG A 516 -14.05 28.04 11.47
CA ARG A 516 -13.68 29.14 10.56
C ARG A 516 -13.18 28.65 9.21
N TYR A 517 -12.38 27.59 9.19
CA TYR A 517 -11.62 27.14 8.01
C TYR A 517 -11.99 25.69 7.65
N GLU A 518 -12.66 25.53 6.50
CA GLU A 518 -13.18 24.29 5.94
C GLU A 518 -12.12 23.63 5.05
N LEU A 519 -11.60 22.50 5.52
CA LEU A 519 -10.93 21.52 4.70
C LEU A 519 -11.99 20.56 4.15
N GLN A 520 -12.20 20.60 2.83
CA GLN A 520 -13.36 20.02 2.18
C GLN A 520 -13.36 18.48 2.14
N ILE A 521 -14.52 17.84 2.25
CA ILE A 521 -14.72 16.40 1.99
C ILE A 521 -15.74 16.23 0.87
N LEU A 522 -15.35 15.59 -0.24
CA LEU A 522 -16.22 15.37 -1.39
C LEU A 522 -15.78 14.12 -2.17
N ASP A 523 -16.69 13.46 -2.89
CA ASP A 523 -16.30 12.50 -3.92
C ASP A 523 -15.79 13.22 -5.18
N SER A 524 -14.52 13.61 -5.10
CA SER A 524 -13.73 14.18 -6.20
C SER A 524 -12.88 13.11 -6.91
N TYR A 525 -13.23 11.83 -6.77
CA TYR A 525 -12.48 10.75 -7.39
C TYR A 525 -12.50 10.85 -8.92
N GLY A 526 -11.30 10.81 -9.51
CA GLY A 526 -11.10 10.91 -10.96
C GLY A 526 -11.39 12.29 -11.57
N LEU A 527 -11.71 13.31 -10.76
CA LEU A 527 -12.02 14.66 -11.25
C LEU A 527 -10.77 15.53 -11.41
N GLN A 528 -10.85 16.51 -12.31
CA GLN A 528 -9.94 17.64 -12.31
C GLN A 528 -10.27 18.54 -11.11
N LEU A 529 -9.26 18.83 -10.29
CA LEU A 529 -9.46 19.54 -9.03
C LEU A 529 -9.85 21.01 -9.21
N GLN A 530 -10.83 21.42 -8.42
CA GLN A 530 -11.29 22.78 -8.25
C GLN A 530 -11.13 23.23 -6.79
N LYS A 531 -11.35 24.53 -6.54
CA LYS A 531 -11.24 25.13 -5.19
C LYS A 531 -12.34 24.69 -4.21
N ASN A 532 -13.24 23.79 -4.61
CA ASN A 532 -14.35 23.27 -3.82
C ASN A 532 -14.45 21.72 -3.86
N ASP A 533 -13.39 21.06 -4.34
CA ASP A 533 -13.22 19.61 -4.32
C ASP A 533 -12.61 19.11 -3.00
N CYS A 534 -12.63 17.79 -2.80
CA CYS A 534 -12.01 17.11 -1.66
C CYS A 534 -10.59 17.64 -1.39
N ALA A 535 -10.25 17.80 -0.12
CA ALA A 535 -9.01 18.39 0.40
C ALA A 535 -8.76 19.86 0.00
N SER A 536 -9.67 20.58 -0.67
CA SER A 536 -9.51 22.03 -0.87
C SER A 536 -9.69 22.80 0.44
N MET A 537 -8.95 23.91 0.58
CA MET A 537 -9.33 24.98 1.49
C MET A 537 -10.48 25.74 0.82
N TYR A 538 -11.69 25.56 1.34
CA TYR A 538 -12.90 25.74 0.55
C TYR A 538 -13.03 27.13 -0.10
N LYS A 539 -13.29 27.12 -1.42
CA LYS A 539 -13.30 28.24 -2.38
C LYS A 539 -12.02 29.11 -2.42
N THR A 540 -10.97 28.71 -1.71
CA THR A 540 -9.74 29.50 -1.52
C THR A 540 -8.58 28.91 -2.31
N LYS A 541 -8.18 27.67 -2.00
CA LYS A 541 -7.09 26.93 -2.67
C LYS A 541 -7.52 25.47 -2.93
N ALA A 542 -7.38 25.01 -4.18
CA ALA A 542 -7.49 23.59 -4.54
C ALA A 542 -6.24 22.82 -4.03
N PRO A 543 -6.35 21.54 -3.67
CA PRO A 543 -5.17 20.76 -3.28
C PRO A 543 -4.20 20.61 -4.45
N ASP A 544 -2.91 20.46 -4.15
CA ASP A 544 -1.86 20.42 -5.18
C ASP A 544 -1.88 19.11 -6.02
N LYS A 545 -2.57 18.05 -5.54
CA LYS A 545 -2.68 16.73 -6.20
C LYS A 545 -4.02 16.06 -5.91
N ASN A 546 -4.60 15.34 -6.88
CA ASN A 546 -5.80 14.51 -6.65
C ASN A 546 -5.41 13.09 -6.22
N VAL A 547 -5.39 12.88 -4.91
CA VAL A 547 -5.09 11.59 -4.28
C VAL A 547 -6.34 10.94 -3.66
N CYS A 548 -7.53 11.33 -4.14
CA CYS A 548 -8.76 10.67 -3.75
C CYS A 548 -8.73 9.18 -4.13
N LYS A 549 -9.21 8.35 -3.20
CA LYS A 549 -9.65 6.96 -3.44
C LYS A 549 -11.11 6.95 -3.93
N MET A 550 -11.58 5.80 -4.41
CA MET A 550 -12.99 5.64 -4.78
C MET A 550 -13.91 5.77 -3.54
N PRO A 551 -15.20 6.11 -3.71
CA PRO A 551 -16.19 6.04 -2.63
C PRO A 551 -16.19 4.68 -1.92
N GLN A 552 -16.74 4.61 -0.71
CA GLN A 552 -16.67 3.43 0.18
C GLN A 552 -15.26 2.99 0.61
N GLN A 553 -14.18 3.59 0.11
CA GLN A 553 -12.83 3.38 0.63
C GLN A 553 -12.50 4.42 1.71
N TRP A 554 -11.78 4.00 2.74
CA TRP A 554 -11.34 4.91 3.81
C TRP A 554 -10.19 5.80 3.33
N GLN A 555 -10.34 7.09 3.61
CA GLN A 555 -9.37 8.15 3.38
C GLN A 555 -8.91 8.75 4.71
N SER A 556 -7.82 9.49 4.69
CA SER A 556 -7.22 10.12 5.88
C SER A 556 -6.81 11.56 5.59
N TYR A 557 -6.97 12.44 6.58
CA TYR A 557 -6.27 13.72 6.63
C TYR A 557 -5.33 13.75 7.84
N ASP A 558 -4.10 14.14 7.57
CA ASP A 558 -3.10 14.52 8.58
C ASP A 558 -2.90 16.04 8.45
N ILE A 559 -3.14 16.77 9.52
CA ILE A 559 -3.22 18.23 9.53
C ILE A 559 -2.24 18.79 10.55
N ILE A 560 -1.40 19.75 10.16
CA ILE A 560 -0.74 20.69 11.07
C ILE A 560 -1.42 22.04 10.88
N PHE A 561 -1.90 22.64 11.96
CA PHE A 561 -2.57 23.94 11.93
C PHE A 561 -1.93 24.90 12.94
N GLY A 562 -1.60 26.10 12.48
CA GLY A 562 -1.26 27.25 13.33
C GLY A 562 -2.37 28.30 13.25
N ALA A 563 -2.94 28.67 14.38
CA ALA A 563 -4.01 29.66 14.44
C ALA A 563 -3.53 31.06 14.04
N ALA A 564 -4.43 31.83 13.42
CA ALA A 564 -4.24 33.24 13.17
C ALA A 564 -3.88 33.98 14.47
N LYS A 565 -2.97 34.94 14.41
CA LYS A 565 -2.54 35.73 15.57
C LYS A 565 -3.17 37.12 15.51
N PHE A 566 -3.50 37.65 16.68
CA PHE A 566 -4.25 38.89 16.85
C PHE A 566 -3.58 39.78 17.91
N ASP A 567 -3.75 41.09 17.75
CA ASP A 567 -3.46 42.12 18.76
C ASP A 567 -4.80 42.80 19.10
N GLY A 568 -5.36 42.45 20.26
CA GLY A 568 -6.78 42.67 20.54
C GLY A 568 -7.67 42.04 19.46
N ASN A 569 -8.47 42.85 18.78
CA ASN A 569 -9.32 42.42 17.65
C ASN A 569 -8.65 42.58 16.27
N LYS A 570 -7.42 43.09 16.19
CA LYS A 570 -6.70 43.31 14.93
C LYS A 570 -5.91 42.06 14.56
N LYS A 571 -6.24 41.40 13.45
CA LYS A 571 -5.43 40.29 12.92
C LYS A 571 -4.01 40.79 12.56
N THR A 572 -2.99 40.12 13.08
CA THR A 572 -1.57 40.43 12.84
C THR A 572 -0.86 39.36 12.01
N LYS A 573 -1.34 38.10 12.06
CA LYS A 573 -0.91 37.01 11.16
C LYS A 573 -2.11 36.13 10.79
N ASN A 574 -2.13 35.67 9.54
CA ASN A 574 -3.08 34.67 9.08
C ASN A 574 -2.84 33.30 9.73
N ALA A 575 -3.87 32.44 9.70
CA ALA A 575 -3.71 31.04 10.05
C ALA A 575 -2.89 30.31 8.96
N ARG A 576 -2.20 29.24 9.32
CA ARG A 576 -1.42 28.41 8.39
C ARG A 576 -1.77 26.94 8.53
N ILE A 577 -1.77 26.21 7.42
CA ILE A 577 -2.14 24.79 7.39
C ILE A 577 -1.23 23.97 6.48
N THR A 578 -0.75 22.85 6.99
CA THR A 578 -0.13 21.78 6.20
C THR A 578 -1.05 20.57 6.23
N VAL A 579 -1.33 19.97 5.07
CA VAL A 579 -2.27 18.84 4.95
C VAL A 579 -1.65 17.75 4.09
N TRP A 580 -1.64 16.53 4.61
CA TRP A 580 -1.52 15.31 3.81
C TRP A 580 -2.90 14.67 3.68
N HIS A 581 -3.19 14.16 2.47
CA HIS A 581 -4.36 13.36 2.17
C HIS A 581 -3.87 11.98 1.76
N ASN A 582 -4.30 10.93 2.46
CA ASN A 582 -3.82 9.56 2.21
C ASN A 582 -2.28 9.44 2.24
N GLY A 583 -1.62 10.10 3.20
CA GLY A 583 -0.16 10.14 3.32
C GLY A 583 0.57 11.03 2.31
N ILE A 584 -0.10 11.61 1.31
CA ILE A 584 0.50 12.48 0.30
C ILE A 584 0.25 13.96 0.63
N LEU A 585 1.31 14.76 0.67
CA LEU A 585 1.24 16.22 0.89
C LEU A 585 0.43 16.89 -0.23
N VAL A 586 -0.63 17.61 0.15
CA VAL A 586 -1.57 18.30 -0.74
C VAL A 586 -1.74 19.80 -0.45
N HIS A 587 -1.32 20.25 0.75
CA HIS A 587 -1.02 21.65 1.04
C HIS A 587 0.24 21.71 1.90
N ASP A 588 1.23 22.49 1.45
CA ASP A 588 2.46 22.76 2.21
C ASP A 588 2.41 24.17 2.80
N ASP A 589 2.44 24.28 4.14
CA ASP A 589 2.41 25.52 4.93
C ASP A 589 1.56 26.67 4.34
N PHE A 590 0.33 26.36 3.92
CA PHE A 590 -0.52 27.29 3.20
C PHE A 590 -1.11 28.36 4.12
N GLU A 591 -0.94 29.62 3.74
CA GLU A 591 -1.49 30.77 4.46
C GLU A 591 -2.96 31.00 4.13
N ILE A 592 -3.84 30.89 5.13
CA ILE A 592 -5.29 31.01 4.97
C ILE A 592 -5.70 32.49 5.15
N PRO A 593 -6.13 33.22 4.10
CA PRO A 593 -6.28 34.68 4.20
C PRO A 593 -7.51 35.15 4.99
N ASN A 594 -8.54 34.30 5.11
CA ASN A 594 -9.80 34.59 5.80
C ASN A 594 -10.55 33.26 6.08
N LYS A 595 -11.68 33.34 6.82
CA LYS A 595 -12.67 32.27 6.93
C LYS A 595 -13.10 31.76 5.55
N THR A 596 -13.48 30.50 5.46
CA THR A 596 -13.95 29.86 4.22
C THR A 596 -15.43 29.52 4.31
N GLY A 597 -16.14 29.51 3.17
CA GLY A 597 -17.49 28.95 3.08
C GLY A 597 -18.46 29.49 4.15
N ALA A 598 -19.16 28.57 4.82
CA ALA A 598 -20.10 28.88 5.91
C ALA A 598 -19.41 29.12 7.28
N GLY A 599 -18.08 29.26 7.31
CA GLY A 599 -17.30 29.44 8.53
C GLY A 599 -17.64 30.72 9.28
N GLN A 600 -17.46 30.70 10.60
CA GLN A 600 -17.59 31.86 11.47
C GLN A 600 -16.46 32.87 11.21
N GLU A 601 -16.67 34.12 11.63
CA GLU A 601 -15.64 35.16 11.52
C GLU A 601 -14.39 34.80 12.34
N GLU A 602 -13.26 35.31 11.89
CA GLU A 602 -11.98 35.13 12.58
C GLU A 602 -11.93 35.99 13.85
N GLY A 603 -11.19 35.55 14.86
CA GLY A 603 -11.00 36.29 16.09
C GLY A 603 -9.88 35.69 16.95
N PRO A 604 -9.47 36.38 18.03
CA PRO A 604 -8.35 35.97 18.88
C PRO A 604 -8.61 34.63 19.59
N GLU A 605 -9.87 34.34 19.92
CA GLU A 605 -10.24 33.16 20.71
C GLU A 605 -10.06 31.84 19.94
N PRO A 606 -9.66 30.75 20.62
CA PRO A 606 -9.63 29.40 20.06
C PRO A 606 -11.05 28.89 19.78
N GLY A 607 -11.18 28.02 18.78
CA GLY A 607 -12.46 27.43 18.38
C GLY A 607 -12.43 25.90 18.34
N PRO A 608 -13.59 25.24 18.27
CA PRO A 608 -13.68 23.78 18.20
C PRO A 608 -13.51 23.28 16.76
N ILE A 609 -13.27 21.99 16.60
CA ILE A 609 -13.30 21.32 15.30
C ILE A 609 -14.74 20.88 15.02
N LEU A 610 -15.29 21.24 13.86
CA LEU A 610 -16.64 20.86 13.42
C LEU A 610 -16.57 19.87 12.25
N LEU A 611 -17.40 18.83 12.29
CA LEU A 611 -17.65 17.91 11.18
C LEU A 611 -19.03 18.21 10.58
N GLN A 612 -19.05 18.54 9.29
CA GLN A 612 -20.24 19.06 8.63
C GLN A 612 -21.22 17.96 8.20
N ASP A 613 -22.48 18.07 8.60
CA ASP A 613 -23.60 17.38 7.95
C ASP A 613 -24.10 18.22 6.77
N HIS A 614 -23.81 17.77 5.56
CA HIS A 614 -24.32 18.35 4.30
C HIS A 614 -25.36 17.43 3.63
N GLY A 615 -26.06 16.60 4.42
CA GLY A 615 -27.11 15.70 3.94
C GLY A 615 -26.61 14.43 3.24
N ASN A 616 -25.35 14.03 3.47
CA ASN A 616 -24.75 12.80 2.93
C ASN A 616 -24.25 11.89 4.06
N GLU A 617 -24.32 10.58 3.86
CA GLU A 617 -23.89 9.56 4.83
C GLU A 617 -22.36 9.36 4.92
N VAL A 618 -21.60 10.45 5.08
CA VAL A 618 -20.15 10.34 5.33
C VAL A 618 -19.91 9.64 6.66
N SER A 619 -18.92 8.77 6.71
CA SER A 619 -18.49 8.05 7.91
C SER A 619 -17.12 8.52 8.36
N PHE A 620 -16.83 8.50 9.66
CA PHE A 620 -15.55 8.88 10.27
C PHE A 620 -15.08 7.84 11.29
N ARG A 621 -13.76 7.73 11.46
CA ARG A 621 -13.12 6.95 12.53
C ARG A 621 -11.72 7.50 12.83
N ASN A 622 -11.04 6.96 13.83
CA ASN A 622 -9.63 7.25 14.13
C ASN A 622 -9.34 8.77 14.11
N ILE A 623 -9.95 9.50 15.03
CA ILE A 623 -9.85 10.96 15.15
C ILE A 623 -9.07 11.29 16.42
N TRP A 624 -7.93 11.94 16.29
CA TRP A 624 -7.14 12.41 17.43
C TRP A 624 -6.45 13.73 17.13
N ILE A 625 -6.15 14.49 18.18
CA ILE A 625 -5.55 15.82 18.10
C ILE A 625 -4.53 16.02 19.22
N VAL A 626 -3.37 16.57 18.88
CA VAL A 626 -2.26 16.90 19.78
C VAL A 626 -2.06 18.43 19.71
N PRO A 627 -2.43 19.19 20.76
CA PRO A 627 -2.13 20.62 20.85
C PRO A 627 -0.61 20.88 20.80
N LEU A 628 -0.22 21.99 20.16
CA LEU A 628 1.16 22.45 20.00
C LEU A 628 1.51 23.65 20.88
#